data_AF-A0A3R6N2I1-F1
#
_entry.id   AF-A0A3R6N2I1-F1
#
_cell.length_a   1.000
_cell.length_b   1.000
_cell.length_c   1.000
_cell.angle_alpha   90.00
_cell.angle_beta   90.00
_cell.angle_gamma   90.00
#
_symmetry.space_group_name_H-M   'P 1'
#
loop_
_entity.id
_entity.type
_entity.pdbx_description
1 polymer ?
#
loop_
_entity_poly.entity_id
_entity_poly.type
_entity_poly.pdbx_seq_one_letter_code
_entity_poly.pdbx_strand_id
1 'polypeptide(L)'
;MCRKLVVTNEIFLGTRAICYEAYSLPKGEVVELTEKQIKDALKGITTDEVYGLELSEAGELVMDKKNFFTTNMMKKIHTNTLIPMVEEDCLANLFYIVIGTHKEKGNTMYDVISSRYERTSFTEEKVKTLLDMHIISAGAKLENGAVVVASLEKPTAPVADGKQKEDKEKSDTL
;
A
#
# COMPACT_ATOMS: atom_id res chain seq x y z
N MET A 1 -9.88 -9.80 11.37
CA MET A 1 -9.54 -10.00 9.95
C MET A 1 -8.50 -8.96 9.61
N CYS A 2 -7.26 -9.36 9.26
CA CYS A 2 -6.20 -8.43 8.88
C CYS A 2 -6.58 -7.77 7.55
N ARG A 3 -6.73 -6.44 7.51
CA ARG A 3 -6.97 -5.70 6.27
C ARG A 3 -5.63 -5.19 5.74
N LYS A 4 -5.48 -5.22 4.41
CA LYS A 4 -4.36 -4.55 3.74
C LYS A 4 -4.85 -3.21 3.23
N LEU A 5 -4.25 -2.13 3.70
CA LEU A 5 -4.66 -0.75 3.48
C LEU A 5 -3.62 -0.07 2.61
N VAL A 6 -3.95 0.14 1.34
CA VAL A 6 -3.09 0.86 0.39
C VAL A 6 -3.48 2.33 0.43
N VAL A 7 -2.61 3.18 0.96
CA VAL A 7 -2.87 4.62 1.06
C VAL A 7 -2.90 5.22 -0.33
N THR A 8 -4.02 5.85 -0.70
CA THR A 8 -4.23 6.46 -2.02
C THR A 8 -4.01 7.97 -1.99
N ASN A 9 -4.53 8.64 -0.97
CA ASN A 9 -4.53 10.10 -0.88
C ASN A 9 -4.30 10.58 0.56
N GLU A 10 -3.79 11.80 0.69
CA GLU A 10 -3.85 12.57 1.93
C GLU A 10 -4.89 13.69 1.77
N ILE A 11 -5.76 13.84 2.77
CA ILE A 11 -6.86 14.79 2.75
C ILE A 11 -6.45 16.08 3.43
N PHE A 12 -6.78 17.20 2.79
CA PHE A 12 -6.51 18.54 3.29
C PHE A 12 -7.78 19.39 3.40
N LEU A 13 -7.88 20.12 4.51
CA LEU A 13 -8.80 21.24 4.68
C LEU A 13 -7.99 22.53 4.57
N GLY A 14 -8.09 23.21 3.43
CA GLY A 14 -7.16 24.29 3.09
C GLY A 14 -5.73 23.76 2.99
N THR A 15 -4.82 24.27 3.83
CA THR A 15 -3.41 23.85 3.89
C THR A 15 -3.12 22.80 4.96
N ARG A 16 -4.13 22.42 5.76
CA ARG A 16 -3.96 21.49 6.88
C ARG A 16 -4.34 20.05 6.48
N ALA A 17 -3.43 19.11 6.68
CA ALA A 17 -3.72 17.67 6.58
C ALA A 17 -4.69 17.24 7.71
N ILE A 18 -5.68 16.43 7.37
CA ILE A 18 -6.72 15.98 8.32
C ILE A 18 -6.77 14.46 8.51
N CYS A 19 -6.61 13.70 7.43
CA CYS A 19 -6.61 12.23 7.42
C CYS A 19 -6.03 11.71 6.11
N TYR A 20 -5.94 10.40 6.00
CA TYR A 20 -5.54 9.68 4.80
C TYR A 20 -6.68 8.79 4.32
N GLU A 21 -6.81 8.64 3.02
CA GLU A 21 -7.67 7.63 2.42
C GLU A 21 -6.85 6.41 2.05
N ALA A 22 -7.35 5.24 2.42
CA ALA A 22 -6.76 3.96 2.06
C ALA A 22 -7.78 3.04 1.41
N TYR A 23 -7.34 2.37 0.36
CA TYR A 23 -8.10 1.29 -0.27
C TYR A 23 -7.87 -0.02 0.50
N SER A 24 -8.96 -0.61 0.98
CA SER A 24 -8.97 -1.79 1.85
C SER A 24 -9.16 -3.06 1.04
N LEU A 25 -8.14 -3.91 1.03
CA LEU A 25 -8.18 -5.25 0.43
C LEU A 25 -8.52 -6.32 1.50
N PRO A 26 -9.30 -7.35 1.13
CA PRO A 26 -9.86 -7.63 -0.20
C PRO A 26 -11.24 -6.98 -0.45
N LYS A 27 -11.83 -6.32 0.55
CA LYS A 27 -13.23 -5.83 0.50
C LYS A 27 -13.48 -4.81 -0.61
N GLY A 28 -12.47 -4.02 -0.96
CA GLY A 28 -12.53 -2.98 -1.97
C GLY A 28 -13.26 -1.72 -1.53
N GLU A 29 -13.26 -1.44 -0.23
CA GLU A 29 -13.80 -0.21 0.36
C GLU A 29 -12.69 0.85 0.47
N VAL A 30 -13.07 2.12 0.42
CA VAL A 30 -12.19 3.24 0.78
C VAL A 30 -12.47 3.60 2.22
N VAL A 31 -11.43 3.67 3.05
CA VAL A 31 -11.52 4.05 4.46
C VAL A 31 -10.69 5.28 4.73
N GLU A 32 -11.18 6.14 5.62
CA GLU A 32 -10.43 7.29 6.11
C GLU A 32 -9.77 6.95 7.44
N LEU A 33 -8.49 7.27 7.57
CA LEU A 33 -7.67 6.96 8.73
C LEU A 33 -6.95 8.22 9.20
N THR A 34 -6.97 8.45 10.51
CA THR A 34 -6.13 9.47 11.12
C THR A 34 -4.66 9.09 11.02
N GLU A 35 -3.77 10.09 11.06
CA GLU A 35 -2.33 9.87 11.15
C GLU A 35 -1.95 8.92 12.28
N LYS A 36 -2.58 9.07 13.46
CA LYS A 36 -2.37 8.17 14.60
C LYS A 36 -2.71 6.71 14.26
N GLN A 37 -3.84 6.46 13.59
CA GLN A 37 -4.23 5.10 13.22
C GLN A 37 -3.24 4.47 12.24
N ILE A 38 -2.71 5.24 11.28
CA ILE A 38 -1.66 4.76 10.38
C ILE A 38 -0.37 4.47 11.16
N LYS A 39 0.07 5.41 12.01
CA LYS A 39 1.27 5.22 12.85
C LYS A 39 1.14 3.98 13.75
N ASP A 40 -0.04 3.76 14.34
CA ASP A 40 -0.31 2.59 15.18
C ASP A 40 -0.25 1.27 14.38
N ALA A 41 -0.77 1.27 13.15
CA ALA A 41 -0.69 0.11 12.25
C ALA A 41 0.74 -0.19 11.78
N LEU A 42 1.51 0.84 11.41
CA LEU A 42 2.93 0.70 11.02
C LEU A 42 3.80 0.22 12.19
N LYS A 43 3.45 0.57 13.43
CA LYS A 43 4.11 0.06 14.66
C LYS A 43 3.65 -1.35 15.05
N GLY A 44 2.68 -1.94 14.36
CA GLY A 44 2.14 -3.26 14.68
C GLY A 44 1.25 -3.30 15.93
N ILE A 45 0.72 -2.16 16.37
CA ILE A 45 -0.22 -2.08 17.50
C ILE A 45 -1.59 -2.63 17.09
N THR A 46 -1.96 -2.47 15.81
CA THR A 46 -3.18 -3.04 15.22
C THR A 46 -2.85 -4.21 14.31
N THR A 47 -3.87 -4.99 13.93
CA THR A 47 -3.73 -6.07 12.95
C THR A 47 -3.82 -5.59 11.50
N ASP A 48 -4.13 -4.31 11.24
CA ASP A 48 -4.14 -3.76 9.89
C ASP A 48 -2.70 -3.59 9.36
N GLU A 49 -2.50 -3.88 8.07
CA GLU A 49 -1.24 -3.68 7.35
C GLU A 49 -1.38 -2.47 6.44
N VAL A 50 -0.52 -1.46 6.59
CA VAL A 50 -0.53 -0.25 5.78
C VAL A 50 0.60 -0.30 4.75
N TYR A 51 0.26 0.07 3.51
CA TYR A 51 1.14 0.17 2.36
C TYR A 51 1.06 1.57 1.77
N GLY A 52 2.17 2.05 1.19
CA GLY A 52 2.26 3.39 0.60
C GLY A 52 3.01 4.39 1.47
N LEU A 53 2.99 4.20 2.80
CA LEU A 53 3.68 5.04 3.78
C LEU A 53 4.55 4.19 4.71
N GLU A 54 5.63 4.78 5.20
CA GLU A 54 6.49 4.24 6.26
C GLU A 54 6.77 5.30 7.33
N LEU A 55 7.35 4.87 8.46
CA LEU A 55 7.82 5.78 9.50
C LEU A 55 9.27 6.16 9.22
N SER A 56 9.56 7.46 9.20
CA SER A 56 10.92 7.96 9.24
C SER A 56 11.57 7.67 10.60
N GLU A 57 12.89 7.89 10.71
CA GLU A 57 13.63 7.77 11.98
C GLU A 57 13.07 8.69 13.08
N ALA A 58 12.49 9.84 12.70
CA ALA A 58 11.83 10.77 13.60
C ALA A 58 10.40 10.34 13.99
N GLY A 59 9.88 9.26 13.41
CA GLY A 59 8.52 8.78 13.66
C GLY A 59 7.43 9.50 12.86
N GLU A 60 7.81 10.22 11.79
CA GLU A 60 6.88 10.88 10.88
C GLU A 60 6.48 10.01 9.70
N LEU A 61 5.27 10.21 9.18
CA LEU A 61 4.81 9.49 7.98
C LEU A 61 5.52 10.05 6.75
N VAL A 62 6.17 9.16 6.00
CA VAL A 62 6.82 9.46 4.72
C VAL A 62 6.45 8.41 3.69
N MET A 63 6.64 8.70 2.41
CA MET A 63 6.36 7.75 1.33
C MET A 63 7.27 6.52 1.44
N ASP A 64 6.70 5.32 1.38
CA ASP A 64 7.44 4.05 1.38
C ASP A 64 8.09 3.81 0.02
N LYS A 65 9.25 4.45 -0.20
CA LYS A 65 10.02 4.34 -1.43
C LYS A 65 10.67 2.96 -1.60
N LYS A 66 10.89 2.24 -0.50
CA LYS A 66 11.72 1.03 -0.48
C LYS A 66 10.92 -0.24 -0.72
N ASN A 67 9.80 -0.42 -0.03
CA ASN A 67 9.06 -1.69 -0.06
C ASN A 67 7.84 -1.61 -0.97
N PHE A 68 7.16 -0.46 -1.00
CA PHE A 68 5.98 -0.23 -1.83
C PHE A 68 6.22 0.66 -3.05
N PHE A 69 7.44 1.13 -3.24
CA PHE A 69 7.86 1.95 -4.39
C PHE A 69 7.04 3.23 -4.57
N THR A 70 6.57 3.83 -3.47
CA THR A 70 5.79 5.06 -3.53
C THR A 70 6.68 6.25 -3.89
N THR A 71 6.45 6.83 -5.06
CA THR A 71 7.16 8.02 -5.56
C THR A 71 6.37 9.30 -5.34
N ASN A 72 5.03 9.22 -5.37
CA ASN A 72 4.15 10.37 -5.19
C ASN A 72 2.77 9.94 -4.65
N MET A 73 1.99 10.91 -4.19
CA MET A 73 0.63 10.73 -3.68
C MET A 73 -0.18 12.01 -3.95
N MET A 74 -1.51 11.91 -4.00
CA MET A 74 -2.35 13.10 -4.16
C MET A 74 -2.70 13.74 -2.82
N LYS A 75 -2.66 15.08 -2.80
CA LYS A 75 -3.40 15.91 -1.86
C LYS A 75 -4.81 16.10 -2.40
N LYS A 76 -5.80 15.61 -1.67
CA LYS A 76 -7.21 15.84 -1.96
C LYS A 76 -7.71 17.00 -1.09
N ILE A 77 -7.96 18.13 -1.73
CA ILE A 77 -8.32 19.39 -1.07
C ILE A 77 -9.78 19.74 -1.37
N HIS A 78 -10.52 20.12 -0.32
CA HIS A 78 -11.95 20.47 -0.40
C HIS A 78 -12.80 19.33 -1.01
N THR A 79 -13.72 19.63 -1.93
CA THR A 79 -14.72 18.68 -2.42
C THR A 79 -14.26 17.78 -3.57
N ASN A 80 -13.19 18.11 -4.30
CA ASN A 80 -12.66 17.23 -5.37
C ASN A 80 -11.32 17.66 -6.00
N THR A 81 -10.59 18.60 -5.39
CA THR A 81 -9.34 19.09 -6.00
C THR A 81 -8.22 18.12 -5.66
N LEU A 82 -7.66 17.49 -6.67
CA LEU A 82 -6.56 16.53 -6.51
C LEU A 82 -5.30 17.17 -7.10
N ILE A 83 -4.29 17.37 -6.24
CA ILE A 83 -3.00 17.97 -6.59
C ILE A 83 -1.90 16.97 -6.19
N PRO A 84 -0.91 16.66 -7.04
CA PRO A 84 0.25 15.87 -6.64
C PRO A 84 0.95 16.48 -5.41
N MET A 85 1.46 15.65 -4.50
CA MET A 85 2.29 16.15 -3.39
C MET A 85 3.61 16.74 -3.89
N VAL A 86 4.20 16.10 -4.89
CA VAL A 86 5.37 16.58 -5.62
C VAL A 86 4.89 17.06 -7.00
N GLU A 87 4.77 18.38 -7.15
CA GLU A 87 4.14 19.01 -8.33
C GLU A 87 5.03 18.98 -9.59
N GLU A 88 6.35 18.87 -9.42
CA GLU A 88 7.32 18.91 -10.52
C GLU A 88 7.36 17.61 -11.35
N ASP A 89 6.81 16.51 -10.81
CA ASP A 89 6.99 15.17 -11.37
C ASP A 89 5.81 14.68 -12.24
N CYS A 90 4.65 15.35 -12.22
CA CYS A 90 3.50 14.89 -12.99
C CYS A 90 2.49 16.00 -13.33
N LEU A 91 2.17 16.14 -14.62
CA LEU A 91 1.11 17.03 -15.10
C LEU A 91 -0.30 16.45 -14.91
N ALA A 92 -0.42 15.19 -14.52
CA ALA A 92 -1.70 14.51 -14.36
C ALA A 92 -2.31 14.77 -12.97
N ASN A 93 -3.60 15.07 -12.94
CA ASN A 93 -4.41 15.17 -11.72
C ASN A 93 -5.02 13.82 -11.31
N LEU A 94 -4.34 12.72 -11.66
CA LEU A 94 -4.77 11.35 -11.46
C LEU A 94 -3.53 10.47 -11.30
N PHE A 95 -3.47 9.72 -10.21
CA PHE A 95 -2.48 8.66 -10.04
C PHE A 95 -3.15 7.30 -10.06
N TYR A 96 -2.40 6.30 -10.51
CA TYR A 96 -2.72 4.89 -10.35
C TYR A 96 -1.73 4.24 -9.38
N ILE A 97 -2.19 3.27 -8.60
CA ILE A 97 -1.38 2.46 -7.71
C ILE A 97 -1.60 1.00 -8.09
N VAL A 98 -0.52 0.26 -8.37
CA VAL A 98 -0.61 -1.17 -8.66
C VAL A 98 -0.83 -1.92 -7.35
N ILE A 99 -1.90 -2.72 -7.29
CA ILE A 99 -2.34 -3.44 -6.08
C ILE A 99 -2.26 -4.96 -6.24
N GLY A 100 -1.83 -5.45 -7.40
CA GLY A 100 -1.68 -6.87 -7.66
C GLY A 100 -1.62 -7.20 -9.14
N THR A 101 -1.67 -8.49 -9.43
CA THR A 101 -1.74 -9.01 -10.80
C THR A 101 -2.68 -10.20 -10.86
N HIS A 102 -3.33 -10.39 -11.99
CA HIS A 102 -4.05 -11.62 -12.30
C HIS A 102 -3.76 -12.09 -13.72
N LYS A 103 -4.16 -13.32 -14.04
CA LYS A 103 -4.04 -13.89 -15.39
C LYS A 103 -5.37 -13.75 -16.13
N GLU A 104 -5.32 -13.12 -17.31
CA GLU A 104 -6.46 -13.06 -18.22
C GLU A 104 -6.04 -13.63 -19.58
N LYS A 105 -6.69 -14.72 -20.03
CA LYS A 105 -6.40 -15.40 -21.30
C LYS A 105 -4.90 -15.73 -21.51
N GLY A 106 -4.19 -16.06 -20.43
CA GLY A 106 -2.76 -16.38 -20.42
C GLY A 106 -1.82 -15.17 -20.24
N ASN A 107 -2.33 -13.95 -20.41
CA ASN A 107 -1.56 -12.72 -20.22
C ASN A 107 -1.61 -12.26 -18.77
N THR A 108 -0.51 -11.68 -18.28
CA THR A 108 -0.50 -11.00 -16.98
C THR A 108 -1.16 -9.63 -17.12
N MET A 109 -2.17 -9.39 -16.30
CA MET A 109 -2.83 -8.10 -16.13
C MET A 109 -2.44 -7.53 -14.77
N TYR A 110 -2.30 -6.21 -14.70
CA TYR A 110 -1.89 -5.49 -13.50
C TYR A 110 -3.09 -4.76 -12.94
N ASP A 111 -3.53 -5.16 -11.75
CA ASP A 111 -4.67 -4.55 -11.07
C ASP A 111 -4.24 -3.23 -10.45
N VAL A 112 -5.02 -2.18 -10.72
CA VAL A 112 -4.74 -0.82 -10.25
C VAL A 112 -5.96 -0.20 -9.57
N ILE A 113 -5.68 0.67 -8.61
CA ILE A 113 -6.65 1.61 -8.04
C ILE A 113 -6.20 3.04 -8.38
N SER A 114 -7.12 3.89 -8.83
CA SER A 114 -6.80 5.31 -9.05
C SER A 114 -6.98 6.14 -7.79
N SER A 115 -6.40 7.35 -7.76
CA SER A 115 -6.65 8.35 -6.70
C SER A 115 -8.12 8.80 -6.62
N ARG A 116 -8.94 8.45 -7.63
CA ARG A 116 -10.41 8.61 -7.68
C ARG A 116 -11.17 7.31 -7.43
N TYR A 117 -10.48 6.28 -6.94
CA TYR A 117 -10.99 4.96 -6.57
C TYR A 117 -11.54 4.13 -7.73
N GLU A 118 -11.15 4.45 -8.96
CA GLU A 118 -11.43 3.58 -10.10
C GLU A 118 -10.57 2.32 -10.01
N ARG A 119 -11.21 1.15 -10.11
CA ARG A 119 -10.52 -0.14 -10.18
C ARG A 119 -10.55 -0.63 -11.60
N THR A 120 -9.37 -0.93 -12.13
CA THR A 120 -9.23 -1.47 -13.48
C THR A 120 -7.95 -2.29 -13.56
N SER A 121 -7.69 -2.89 -14.72
CA SER A 121 -6.50 -3.69 -14.95
C SER A 121 -5.84 -3.27 -16.26
N PHE A 122 -4.52 -3.17 -16.24
CA PHE A 122 -3.73 -2.73 -17.38
C PHE A 122 -2.84 -3.86 -17.91
N THR A 123 -2.54 -3.80 -19.20
CA THR A 123 -1.50 -4.63 -19.81
C THR A 123 -0.12 -4.18 -19.35
N GLU A 124 0.87 -5.05 -19.44
CA GLU A 124 2.26 -4.72 -19.09
C GLU A 124 2.77 -3.49 -19.85
N GLU A 125 2.49 -3.40 -21.16
CA GLU A 125 2.87 -2.26 -22.00
C GLU A 125 2.29 -0.95 -21.48
N LYS A 126 1.00 -0.93 -21.12
CA LYS A 126 0.36 0.27 -20.56
C LYS A 126 0.95 0.63 -19.20
N VAL A 127 1.27 -0.35 -18.34
CA VAL A 127 1.93 -0.09 -17.05
C VAL A 127 3.30 0.52 -17.25
N LYS A 128 4.11 0.00 -18.19
CA LYS A 128 5.43 0.57 -18.52
C LYS A 128 5.32 2.04 -18.92
N THR A 129 4.41 2.37 -19.84
CA THR A 129 4.19 3.75 -20.27
C THR A 129 3.74 4.65 -19.12
N LEU A 130 2.81 4.19 -18.27
CA LEU A 130 2.31 5.01 -17.16
C LEU A 130 3.34 5.16 -16.01
N LEU A 131 4.24 4.19 -15.83
CA LEU A 131 5.39 4.32 -14.92
C LEU A 131 6.40 5.35 -15.44
N ASP A 132 6.73 5.32 -16.74
CA ASP A 132 7.64 6.28 -17.38
C ASP A 132 7.09 7.72 -17.32
N MET A 133 5.76 7.86 -17.47
CA MET A 133 5.06 9.14 -17.31
C MET A 133 4.82 9.57 -15.84
N HIS A 134 5.31 8.80 -14.86
CA HIS A 134 5.10 9.06 -13.42
C HIS A 134 3.61 9.17 -13.02
N ILE A 135 2.71 8.52 -13.75
CA ILE A 135 1.26 8.44 -13.45
C ILE A 135 0.96 7.27 -12.52
N ILE A 136 1.68 6.14 -12.67
CA ILE A 136 1.69 5.11 -11.63
C ILE A 136 2.67 5.56 -10.55
N SER A 137 2.15 5.89 -9.37
CA SER A 137 2.92 6.54 -8.30
C SER A 137 3.33 5.60 -7.18
N ALA A 138 2.83 4.36 -7.16
CA ALA A 138 3.17 3.35 -6.16
C ALA A 138 2.81 1.93 -6.60
N GLY A 139 3.30 0.94 -5.85
CA GLY A 139 2.95 -0.46 -5.96
C GLY A 139 3.65 -1.21 -7.10
N ALA A 140 4.33 -0.51 -8.00
CA ALA A 140 5.21 -1.10 -9.00
C ALA A 140 6.34 -0.14 -9.37
N LYS A 141 7.42 -0.69 -9.91
CA LYS A 141 8.54 0.06 -10.49
C LYS A 141 9.01 -0.61 -11.79
N LEU A 142 9.74 0.16 -12.61
CA LEU A 142 10.52 -0.39 -13.70
C LEU A 142 11.91 -0.78 -13.20
N GLU A 143 12.30 -2.03 -13.46
CA GLU A 143 13.64 -2.54 -13.15
C GLU A 143 14.13 -3.37 -14.34
N ASN A 144 15.22 -2.94 -14.96
CA ASN A 144 15.80 -3.58 -16.15
C ASN A 144 14.79 -3.82 -17.29
N GLY A 145 13.85 -2.89 -17.48
CA GLY A 145 12.81 -2.97 -18.52
C GLY A 145 11.64 -3.91 -18.21
N ALA A 146 11.62 -4.53 -17.02
CA ALA A 146 10.52 -5.33 -16.52
C ALA A 146 9.73 -4.56 -15.45
N VAL A 147 8.42 -4.84 -15.35
CA VAL A 147 7.58 -4.30 -14.28
C VAL A 147 7.72 -5.20 -13.04
N VAL A 148 8.21 -4.64 -11.94
CA VAL A 148 8.30 -5.29 -10.63
C VAL A 148 7.19 -4.77 -9.75
N VAL A 149 6.32 -5.66 -9.27
CA VAL A 149 5.19 -5.32 -8.39
C VAL A 149 5.59 -5.49 -6.93
N ALA A 150 5.22 -4.53 -6.09
CA ALA A 150 5.47 -4.58 -4.66
C ALA A 150 4.71 -5.74 -4.01
N SER A 151 5.34 -6.40 -3.03
CA SER A 151 4.67 -7.44 -2.26
C SER A 151 3.66 -6.82 -1.31
N LEU A 152 2.41 -7.30 -1.38
CA LEU A 152 1.41 -7.06 -0.35
C LEU A 152 1.41 -8.17 0.73
N GLU A 153 2.49 -8.93 0.83
CA GLU A 153 2.72 -9.92 1.88
C GLU A 153 3.94 -9.49 2.68
N LYS A 154 3.80 -9.32 4.01
CA LYS A 154 4.97 -9.15 4.89
C LYS A 154 5.82 -10.42 4.80
N PRO A 155 7.16 -10.32 4.73
CA PRO A 155 8.01 -11.47 4.96
C PRO A 155 7.70 -12.03 6.34
N THR A 156 7.22 -13.26 6.40
CA THR A 156 7.10 -14.00 7.65
C THR A 156 8.51 -14.18 8.20
N ALA A 157 8.77 -13.65 9.40
CA ALA A 157 9.97 -14.04 10.15
C ALA A 157 9.95 -15.57 10.31
N PRO A 158 11.08 -16.27 10.16
CA PRO A 158 11.12 -17.71 10.36
C PRO A 158 10.68 -17.99 11.80
N VAL A 159 9.57 -18.70 11.93
CA VAL A 159 9.07 -19.20 13.21
C VAL A 159 10.14 -20.15 13.73
N ALA A 160 10.77 -19.81 14.85
CA ALA A 160 11.64 -20.74 15.54
C ALA A 160 10.79 -21.95 15.97
N ASP A 161 11.08 -23.11 15.39
CA ASP A 161 10.49 -24.41 15.75
C ASP A 161 10.85 -24.75 17.21
N GLY A 162 10.07 -24.22 18.14
CA GLY A 162 10.07 -24.63 19.54
C GLY A 162 9.28 -25.93 19.69
N LYS A 163 9.90 -27.07 19.40
CA LYS A 163 9.42 -28.37 19.89
C LYS A 163 9.44 -28.37 21.42
N GLN A 164 8.32 -28.09 22.07
CA GLN A 164 8.08 -28.58 23.42
C GLN A 164 7.61 -30.03 23.32
N LYS A 165 8.50 -30.95 23.71
CA LYS A 165 8.12 -32.32 24.06
C LYS A 165 7.28 -32.25 25.34
N GLU A 166 6.08 -32.83 25.28
CA GLU A 166 5.31 -33.24 26.44
C GLU A 166 6.11 -34.27 27.24
N ASP A 167 6.45 -33.95 28.50
CA ASP A 167 6.72 -34.98 29.51
C ASP A 167 5.44 -35.19 30.33
N LYS A 168 4.79 -36.34 30.07
CA LYS A 168 3.78 -36.93 30.94
C LYS A 168 4.51 -37.60 32.11
N GLU A 169 4.47 -36.99 33.28
CA GLU A 169 4.73 -37.72 34.52
C GLU A 169 3.40 -38.15 35.14
N LYS A 170 3.19 -39.46 35.15
CA LYS A 170 2.08 -40.15 35.83
C LYS A 170 2.31 -40.05 37.34
N SER A 171 1.34 -39.56 38.10
CA SER A 171 1.22 -39.89 39.52
C SER A 171 -0.07 -40.68 39.73
N ASP A 172 0.07 -41.98 39.97
CA ASP A 172 -0.96 -42.80 40.59
C ASP A 172 -0.26 -43.79 41.53
N THR A 173 -0.91 -44.06 42.66
CA THR A 173 -0.65 -45.07 43.70
C THR A 173 0.27 -44.65 44.87
N LEU A 174 -0.34 -44.16 45.95
CA LEU A 174 -0.67 -44.96 47.15
C LEU A 174 -1.58 -44.18 48.10
#